data_AF-L0A1M8-F1
#
_entry.id   AF-L0A1M8-F1
#
_cell.length_a   1.000
_cell.length_b   1.000
_cell.length_c   1.000
_cell.angle_alpha   90.00
_cell.angle_beta   90.00
_cell.angle_gamma   90.00
#
_symmetry.space_group_name_H-M   'P 1'
#
loop_
_entity.id
_entity.type
_entity.pdbx_description
1 polymer ?
#
loop_
_entity_poly.entity_id
_entity_poly.type
_entity_poly.pdbx_seq_one_letter_code
_entity_poly.pdbx_strand_id
1 'polypeptide(L)'
;MTQPNPAATDAPTIPEKLVVTKLLWTGSAWLQPGTPFDQQQVDEAQVRHYLTHGFVADAEQIEAARNPEATEAKVEASAAERKALQLQTQLKNATGEVQQLNGKLQTLAGQLDERDTALRALQASLDAAQKQRDGNAEKVRTLEGQLAEFQTLGPLLPEGLTPNARKSLIEAGFVGKQALARATDEELRTLDDVGPGTVTKLREFAPSASQ
;
A
#
# COMPACT_ATOMS: atom_id res chain seq x y z
N MET A 1 21.74 -72.93 -40.86
CA MET A 1 20.36 -73.25 -40.41
C MET A 1 20.42 -73.46 -38.91
N THR A 2 20.13 -72.43 -38.13
CA THR A 2 20.13 -72.51 -36.66
C THR A 2 18.69 -72.31 -36.23
N GLN A 3 18.10 -73.33 -35.61
CA GLN A 3 16.70 -73.36 -35.18
C GLN A 3 16.42 -72.27 -34.12
N PRO A 4 15.21 -71.67 -34.10
CA PRO A 4 14.80 -70.75 -33.06
C PRO A 4 14.51 -71.51 -31.75
N ASN A 5 15.05 -71.00 -30.65
CA ASN A 5 14.78 -71.46 -29.29
C ASN A 5 13.30 -71.19 -28.93
N PRO A 6 12.48 -72.20 -28.55
CA PRO A 6 11.09 -71.99 -28.22
C PRO A 6 10.95 -71.36 -26.83
N ALA A 7 10.13 -70.30 -26.76
CA ALA A 7 9.45 -69.74 -25.60
C ALA A 7 9.99 -70.12 -24.21
N ALA A 8 10.73 -69.20 -23.59
CA ALA A 8 10.82 -69.17 -22.13
C ALA A 8 9.39 -68.98 -21.59
N THR A 9 8.80 -70.06 -21.09
CA THR A 9 7.53 -70.05 -20.37
C THR A 9 7.76 -69.23 -19.10
N ASP A 10 7.21 -68.01 -19.04
CA ASP A 10 7.22 -67.19 -17.82
C ASP A 10 6.59 -68.02 -16.70
N ALA A 11 7.40 -68.42 -15.73
CA ALA A 11 6.90 -69.17 -14.59
C ALA A 11 5.94 -68.27 -13.80
N PRO A 12 4.79 -68.80 -13.34
CA PRO A 12 3.82 -67.99 -12.60
C PRO A 12 4.47 -67.41 -11.35
N THR A 13 4.42 -66.08 -11.20
CA THR A 13 4.85 -65.38 -10.00
C THR A 13 4.04 -65.88 -8.81
N ILE A 14 4.72 -66.29 -7.73
CA ILE A 14 4.05 -66.81 -6.54
C ILE A 14 3.50 -65.63 -5.73
N PRO A 15 2.18 -65.54 -5.51
CA PRO A 15 1.55 -64.52 -4.68
C PRO A 15 2.03 -64.59 -3.22
N GLU A 16 2.09 -63.46 -2.53
CA GLU A 16 2.52 -63.40 -1.12
C GLU A 16 1.52 -64.08 -0.17
N LYS A 17 0.23 -64.05 -0.50
CA LYS A 17 -0.85 -64.65 0.30
C LYS A 17 -1.62 -65.67 -0.53
N LEU A 18 -1.53 -66.93 -0.13
CA LEU A 18 -2.21 -68.03 -0.80
C LEU A 18 -3.32 -68.58 0.07
N VAL A 19 -4.39 -69.04 -0.56
CA VAL A 19 -5.48 -69.80 0.06
C VAL A 19 -5.68 -71.10 -0.68
N VAL A 20 -6.03 -72.13 0.07
CA VAL A 20 -6.38 -73.44 -0.49
C VAL A 20 -7.74 -73.31 -1.20
N THR A 21 -7.81 -73.70 -2.47
CA THR A 21 -9.04 -73.64 -3.28
C THR A 21 -9.71 -75.00 -3.43
N LYS A 22 -8.95 -76.09 -3.23
CA LYS A 22 -9.41 -77.47 -3.26
C LYS A 22 -8.78 -78.23 -2.10
N LEU A 23 -9.43 -79.28 -1.62
CA LEU A 23 -8.90 -80.12 -0.54
C LEU A 23 -7.44 -80.54 -0.85
N LEU A 24 -6.51 -80.18 0.02
CA LEU A 24 -5.06 -80.32 -0.22
C LEU A 24 -4.41 -81.08 0.93
N TRP A 25 -3.60 -82.09 0.61
CA TRP A 25 -2.79 -82.81 1.59
C TRP A 25 -1.36 -82.26 1.59
N THR A 26 -0.87 -81.80 2.75
CA THR A 26 0.48 -81.22 2.88
C THR A 26 1.55 -82.24 3.29
N GLY A 27 1.22 -83.52 3.34
CA GLY A 27 2.10 -84.56 3.92
C GLY A 27 1.86 -84.79 5.41
N SER A 28 1.35 -83.78 6.12
CA SER A 28 1.08 -83.85 7.57
C SER A 28 -0.40 -83.63 7.94
N ALA A 29 -1.14 -82.85 7.15
CA ALA A 29 -2.55 -82.57 7.40
C ALA A 29 -3.34 -82.31 6.11
N TRP A 30 -4.67 -82.53 6.18
CA TRP A 30 -5.60 -82.11 5.15
C TRP A 30 -6.02 -80.66 5.39
N LEU A 31 -5.75 -79.79 4.42
CA LEU A 31 -6.21 -78.41 4.42
C LEU A 31 -7.52 -78.30 3.62
N GLN A 32 -8.51 -77.64 4.22
CA GLN A 32 -9.81 -77.44 3.61
C GLN A 32 -9.79 -76.22 2.66
N PRO A 33 -10.68 -76.17 1.66
CA PRO A 33 -10.87 -74.97 0.86
C PRO A 33 -11.18 -73.74 1.74
N GLY A 34 -10.53 -72.62 1.46
CA GLY A 34 -10.61 -71.36 2.21
C GLY A 34 -9.59 -71.22 3.34
N THR A 35 -8.82 -72.26 3.67
CA THR A 35 -7.74 -72.17 4.67
C THR A 35 -6.53 -71.39 4.10
N PRO A 36 -5.93 -70.45 4.85
CA PRO A 36 -4.67 -69.81 4.47
C PRO A 36 -3.58 -70.86 4.25
N PHE A 37 -2.86 -70.75 3.15
CA PHE A 37 -1.77 -71.65 2.81
C PHE A 37 -0.43 -71.05 3.24
N ASP A 38 0.23 -71.72 4.19
CA ASP A 38 1.54 -71.31 4.70
C ASP A 38 2.65 -71.80 3.77
N GLN A 39 3.23 -70.87 3.02
CA GLN A 39 4.29 -71.14 2.05
C GLN A 39 5.59 -71.60 2.72
N GLN A 40 5.77 -71.38 4.03
CA GLN A 40 6.99 -71.78 4.72
C GLN A 40 7.07 -73.29 4.99
N GLN A 41 5.96 -74.01 4.83
CA GLN A 41 5.86 -75.45 5.14
C GLN A 41 6.18 -76.35 3.95
N VAL A 42 6.35 -75.79 2.75
CA VAL A 42 6.58 -76.51 1.50
C VAL A 42 7.67 -75.84 0.68
N ASP A 43 8.32 -76.59 -0.20
CA ASP A 43 9.30 -76.00 -1.11
C ASP A 43 8.63 -75.20 -2.24
N GLU A 44 9.36 -74.28 -2.85
CA GLU A 44 8.84 -73.39 -3.90
C GLU A 44 8.30 -74.15 -5.13
N ALA A 45 8.91 -75.29 -5.46
CA ALA A 45 8.49 -76.11 -6.60
C ALA A 45 7.10 -76.74 -6.35
N GLN A 46 6.83 -77.15 -5.12
CA GLN A 46 5.51 -77.63 -4.67
C GLN A 46 4.49 -76.51 -4.66
N VAL A 47 4.84 -75.31 -4.19
CA VAL A 47 3.93 -74.15 -4.27
C VAL A 47 3.52 -73.87 -5.73
N ARG A 48 4.48 -73.88 -6.65
CA ARG A 48 4.21 -73.70 -8.10
C ARG A 48 3.37 -74.83 -8.67
N HIS A 49 3.60 -76.07 -8.25
CA HIS A 49 2.79 -77.21 -8.65
C HIS A 49 1.33 -77.03 -8.19
N TYR A 50 1.12 -76.66 -6.91
CA TYR A 50 -0.22 -76.41 -6.38
C TYR A 50 -0.91 -75.22 -7.05
N LEU A 51 -0.18 -74.16 -7.38
CA LEU A 51 -0.69 -73.02 -8.16
C LEU A 51 -1.12 -73.45 -9.57
N THR A 52 -0.25 -74.19 -10.27
CA THR A 52 -0.49 -74.64 -11.66
C THR A 52 -1.71 -75.55 -11.77
N HIS A 53 -1.95 -76.40 -10.77
CA HIS A 53 -3.11 -77.29 -10.73
C HIS A 53 -4.33 -76.70 -10.02
N GLY A 54 -4.23 -75.45 -9.56
CA GLY A 54 -5.30 -74.71 -8.90
C GLY A 54 -5.77 -75.37 -7.59
N PHE A 55 -4.84 -75.88 -6.79
CA PHE A 55 -5.07 -76.30 -5.40
C PHE A 55 -4.92 -75.14 -4.42
N VAL A 56 -4.09 -74.15 -4.78
CA VAL A 56 -3.96 -72.88 -4.09
C VAL A 56 -4.11 -71.75 -5.11
N ALA A 57 -4.59 -70.61 -4.66
CA ALA A 57 -4.69 -69.39 -5.46
C ALA A 57 -4.41 -68.17 -4.58
N ASP A 58 -4.22 -67.03 -5.22
CA ASP A 58 -4.08 -65.75 -4.54
C ASP A 58 -5.35 -65.47 -3.70
N ALA A 59 -5.14 -65.25 -2.41
CA ALA A 59 -6.20 -64.93 -1.46
C ALA A 59 -7.01 -63.70 -1.89
N GLU A 60 -6.33 -62.68 -2.44
CA GLU A 60 -6.94 -61.42 -2.83
C GLU A 60 -7.81 -61.60 -4.09
N GLN A 61 -7.37 -62.42 -5.04
CA GLN A 61 -8.15 -62.75 -6.24
C GLN A 61 -9.38 -63.58 -5.91
N ILE A 62 -9.28 -64.54 -4.98
CA ILE A 62 -10.42 -65.34 -4.53
C ILE A 62 -11.43 -64.47 -3.75
N GLU A 63 -10.96 -63.57 -2.90
CA GLU A 63 -11.84 -62.62 -2.19
C GLU A 63 -12.54 -61.68 -3.18
N ALA A 64 -11.80 -61.14 -4.16
CA ALA A 64 -12.35 -60.25 -5.18
C ALA A 64 -13.37 -60.97 -6.09
N ALA A 65 -13.13 -62.22 -6.47
CA ALA A 65 -14.08 -63.01 -7.25
C ALA A 65 -15.33 -63.39 -6.44
N ARG A 66 -15.19 -63.58 -5.13
CA ARG A 66 -16.30 -63.94 -4.23
C ARG A 66 -17.16 -62.73 -3.86
N ASN A 67 -16.57 -61.55 -3.76
CA ASN A 67 -17.28 -60.31 -3.42
C ASN A 67 -16.78 -59.13 -4.28
N PRO A 68 -17.18 -59.07 -5.56
CA PRO A 68 -16.75 -58.02 -6.46
C PRO A 68 -17.23 -56.63 -6.00
N GLU A 69 -18.45 -56.54 -5.43
CA GLU A 69 -19.02 -55.29 -4.91
C GLU A 69 -18.18 -54.71 -3.76
N ALA A 70 -17.66 -55.55 -2.84
CA ALA A 70 -16.79 -55.07 -1.77
C ALA A 70 -15.42 -54.60 -2.28
N THR A 71 -14.87 -55.24 -3.31
CA THR A 71 -13.61 -54.79 -3.94
C THR A 71 -13.81 -53.46 -4.65
N GLU A 72 -14.90 -53.31 -5.41
CA GLU A 72 -15.26 -52.04 -6.05
C GLU A 72 -15.46 -50.93 -5.01
N ALA A 73 -16.20 -51.20 -3.93
CA ALA A 73 -16.39 -50.25 -2.84
C ALA A 73 -15.07 -49.85 -2.16
N LYS A 74 -14.11 -50.77 -1.97
CA LYS A 74 -12.77 -50.46 -1.44
C LYS A 74 -12.00 -49.53 -2.38
N VAL A 75 -12.08 -49.75 -3.69
CA VAL A 75 -11.43 -48.90 -4.70
C VAL A 75 -12.07 -47.51 -4.71
N GLU A 76 -13.40 -47.42 -4.70
CA GLU A 76 -14.14 -46.17 -4.63
C GLU A 76 -13.85 -45.39 -3.35
N ALA A 77 -13.85 -46.06 -2.19
CA ALA A 77 -13.50 -45.44 -0.92
C ALA A 77 -12.07 -44.87 -0.95
N SER A 78 -11.12 -45.65 -1.47
CA SER A 78 -9.73 -45.21 -1.63
C SER A 78 -9.59 -44.02 -2.58
N ALA A 79 -10.41 -43.95 -3.64
CA ALA A 79 -10.45 -42.82 -4.56
C ALA A 79 -11.08 -41.58 -3.89
N ALA A 80 -12.16 -41.77 -3.13
CA ALA A 80 -12.82 -40.72 -2.38
C ALA A 80 -11.91 -40.11 -1.30
N GLU A 81 -11.15 -40.93 -0.57
CA GLU A 81 -10.17 -40.49 0.42
C GLU A 81 -9.07 -39.63 -0.21
N ARG A 82 -8.51 -40.07 -1.34
CA ARG A 82 -7.52 -39.27 -2.09
C ARG A 82 -8.09 -37.91 -2.51
N LYS A 83 -9.33 -37.90 -3.01
CA LYS A 83 -10.02 -36.67 -3.40
C LYS A 83 -10.27 -35.76 -2.18
N ALA A 84 -10.67 -36.32 -1.04
CA ALA A 84 -10.87 -35.58 0.20
C ALA A 84 -9.57 -34.92 0.68
N LEU A 85 -8.44 -35.64 0.63
CA LEU A 85 -7.13 -35.09 1.01
C LEU A 85 -6.69 -33.95 0.06
N GLN A 86 -6.94 -34.12 -1.25
CA GLN A 86 -6.66 -33.08 -2.23
C GLN A 86 -7.49 -31.82 -1.97
N LEU A 87 -8.80 -31.96 -1.73
CA LEU A 87 -9.69 -30.85 -1.41
C LEU A 87 -9.31 -30.18 -0.08
N GLN A 88 -8.92 -30.95 0.94
CA GLN A 88 -8.44 -30.41 2.21
C GLN A 88 -7.19 -29.55 2.01
N THR A 89 -6.27 -30.00 1.16
CA THR A 89 -5.04 -29.26 0.83
C THR A 89 -5.37 -27.96 0.09
N GLN A 90 -6.26 -28.01 -0.90
CA GLN A 90 -6.73 -26.83 -1.62
C GLN A 90 -7.40 -25.82 -0.68
N LEU A 91 -8.26 -26.30 0.24
CA LEU A 91 -8.92 -25.46 1.22
C LEU A 91 -7.93 -24.78 2.17
N LYS A 92 -6.90 -25.50 2.62
CA LYS A 92 -5.85 -24.94 3.46
C LYS A 92 -5.07 -23.83 2.74
N ASN A 93 -4.74 -24.06 1.47
CA ASN A 93 -4.04 -23.07 0.64
C ASN A 93 -4.90 -21.82 0.42
N ALA A 94 -6.17 -22.00 0.02
CA ALA A 94 -7.12 -20.91 -0.16
C ALA A 94 -7.32 -20.10 1.13
N THR A 95 -7.39 -20.79 2.28
CA THR A 95 -7.49 -20.13 3.60
C THR A 95 -6.26 -19.26 3.88
N GLY A 96 -5.06 -19.76 3.57
CA GLY A 96 -3.81 -19.00 3.70
C GLY A 96 -3.77 -17.77 2.77
N GLU A 97 -4.21 -17.92 1.52
CA GLU A 97 -4.31 -16.80 0.57
C GLU A 97 -5.29 -15.72 1.05
N VAL A 98 -6.46 -16.12 1.57
CA VAL A 98 -7.44 -15.18 2.15
C VAL A 98 -6.84 -14.42 3.33
N GLN A 99 -6.13 -15.10 4.23
CA GLN A 99 -5.45 -14.44 5.35
C GLN A 99 -4.39 -13.43 4.87
N GLN A 100 -3.61 -13.79 3.86
CA GLN A 100 -2.60 -12.91 3.29
C GLN A 100 -3.24 -11.68 2.62
N LEU A 101 -4.31 -11.87 1.86
CA LEU A 101 -5.06 -10.79 1.21
C LEU A 101 -5.70 -9.86 2.26
N ASN A 102 -6.24 -10.42 3.34
CA ASN A 102 -6.82 -9.63 4.42
C ASN A 102 -5.75 -8.77 5.13
N GLY A 103 -4.54 -9.32 5.34
CA GLY A 103 -3.41 -8.56 5.86
C GLY A 103 -3.02 -7.39 4.94
N LYS A 104 -2.95 -7.63 3.62
CA LYS A 104 -2.68 -6.57 2.63
C LYS A 104 -3.77 -5.48 2.64
N LEU A 105 -5.04 -5.86 2.74
CA LEU A 105 -6.16 -4.92 2.82
C LEU A 105 -6.06 -4.03 4.07
N GLN A 106 -5.72 -4.60 5.23
CA GLN A 106 -5.52 -3.81 6.45
C GLN A 106 -4.38 -2.81 6.31
N THR A 107 -3.26 -3.22 5.71
CA THR A 107 -2.14 -2.30 5.43
C THR A 107 -2.55 -1.17 4.49
N LEU A 108 -3.24 -1.48 3.40
CA LEU A 108 -3.70 -0.47 2.44
C LEU A 108 -4.72 0.50 3.07
N ALA A 109 -5.62 -0.01 3.91
CA ALA A 109 -6.57 0.83 4.65
C ALA A 109 -5.84 1.82 5.58
N GLY A 110 -4.84 1.36 6.33
CA GLY A 110 -4.03 2.24 7.18
C GLY A 110 -3.25 3.29 6.38
N GLN A 111 -2.68 2.91 5.23
CA GLN A 111 -2.02 3.87 4.33
C GLN A 111 -3.00 4.92 3.79
N LEU A 112 -4.24 4.55 3.50
CA LEU A 112 -5.26 5.48 3.01
C LEU A 112 -5.65 6.50 4.11
N ASP A 113 -5.84 6.05 5.35
CA ASP A 113 -6.12 6.93 6.49
C ASP A 113 -4.98 7.92 6.76
N GLU A 114 -3.73 7.48 6.64
CA GLU A 114 -2.55 8.34 6.74
C GLU A 114 -2.53 9.41 5.64
N ARG A 115 -2.85 9.01 4.39
CA ARG A 115 -2.91 9.95 3.26
C ARG A 115 -4.05 10.96 3.42
N ASP A 116 -5.22 10.53 3.87
CA ASP A 116 -6.35 11.42 4.12
C ASP A 116 -6.03 12.45 5.22
N THR A 117 -5.34 12.01 6.27
CA THR A 117 -4.87 12.92 7.33
C THR A 117 -3.86 13.93 6.78
N ALA A 118 -2.90 13.48 5.97
CA ALA A 118 -1.93 14.37 5.33
C ALA A 118 -2.59 15.37 4.37
N LEU A 119 -3.59 14.95 3.59
CA LEU A 119 -4.35 15.83 2.70
C LEU A 119 -5.10 16.91 3.47
N ARG A 120 -5.75 16.56 4.59
CA ARG A 120 -6.42 17.56 5.45
C ARG A 120 -5.43 18.58 6.02
N ALA A 121 -4.25 18.13 6.44
CA ALA A 121 -3.20 19.02 6.93
C ALA A 121 -2.69 19.98 5.83
N LEU A 122 -2.48 19.47 4.62
CA LEU A 122 -2.08 20.28 3.46
C LEU A 122 -3.17 21.29 3.08
N GLN A 123 -4.44 20.89 3.11
CA GLN A 123 -5.57 21.79 2.84
C GLN A 123 -5.61 22.94 3.85
N ALA A 124 -5.46 22.65 5.15
CA ALA A 124 -5.42 23.67 6.18
C ALA A 124 -4.22 24.62 6.03
N SER A 125 -3.06 24.08 5.63
CA SER A 125 -1.87 24.88 5.35
C SER A 125 -2.07 25.81 4.14
N LEU A 126 -2.74 25.33 3.10
CA LEU A 126 -3.08 26.12 1.93
C LEU A 126 -4.04 27.26 2.28
N ASP A 127 -5.09 26.97 3.05
CA ASP A 127 -6.06 27.98 3.48
C ASP A 127 -5.39 29.07 4.34
N ALA A 128 -4.46 28.69 5.22
CA ALA A 128 -3.69 29.63 6.03
C ALA A 128 -2.79 30.52 5.15
N ALA A 129 -2.09 29.93 4.17
CA ALA A 129 -1.25 30.66 3.24
C ALA A 129 -2.06 31.63 2.36
N GLN A 130 -3.26 31.24 1.92
CA GLN A 130 -4.18 32.12 1.18
C GLN A 130 -4.61 33.31 2.02
N LYS A 131 -5.04 33.10 3.26
CA LYS A 131 -5.40 34.21 4.18
C LYS A 131 -4.23 35.16 4.41
N GLN A 132 -3.01 34.63 4.56
CA GLN A 132 -1.81 35.46 4.72
C GLN A 132 -1.54 36.29 3.45
N ARG A 133 -1.68 35.69 2.27
CA ARG A 133 -1.54 36.38 0.99
C ARG A 133 -2.54 37.52 0.86
N ASP A 134 -3.81 37.29 1.17
CA ASP A 134 -4.87 38.29 1.08
C ASP A 134 -4.63 39.44 2.07
N GLY A 135 -4.25 39.12 3.31
CA GLY A 135 -3.89 40.12 4.30
C GLY A 135 -2.68 40.96 3.88
N ASN A 136 -1.68 40.36 3.22
CA ASN A 136 -0.55 41.09 2.67
C ASN A 136 -0.95 41.97 1.47
N ALA A 137 -1.84 41.50 0.60
CA ALA A 137 -2.35 42.28 -0.52
C ALA A 137 -3.08 43.56 -0.04
N GLU A 138 -3.88 43.46 1.02
CA GLU A 138 -4.54 44.63 1.61
C GLU A 138 -3.56 45.61 2.27
N LYS A 139 -2.51 45.10 2.93
CA LYS A 139 -1.44 45.96 3.44
C LYS A 139 -0.73 46.72 2.32
N VAL A 140 -0.46 46.05 1.18
CA VAL A 140 0.14 46.69 0.01
C VAL A 140 -0.77 47.79 -0.52
N ARG A 141 -2.07 47.52 -0.73
CA ARG A 141 -3.03 48.56 -1.16
C ARG A 141 -3.08 49.75 -0.21
N THR A 142 -3.04 49.50 1.09
CA THR A 142 -3.05 50.55 2.11
C THR A 142 -1.79 51.41 2.01
N LEU A 143 -0.61 50.79 1.89
CA LEU A 143 0.66 51.49 1.73
C LEU A 143 0.74 52.26 0.40
N GLU A 144 0.19 51.71 -0.69
CA GLU A 144 0.08 52.39 -1.97
C GLU A 144 -0.80 53.63 -1.88
N GLY A 145 -1.94 53.54 -1.18
CA GLY A 145 -2.82 54.67 -0.91
C GLY A 145 -2.12 55.77 -0.09
N GLN A 146 -1.46 55.38 1.01
CA GLN A 146 -0.67 56.31 1.82
C GLN A 146 0.46 56.97 1.00
N LEU A 147 1.15 56.20 0.16
CA LEU A 147 2.21 56.72 -0.69
C LEU A 147 1.66 57.72 -1.71
N ALA A 148 0.50 57.44 -2.32
CA ALA A 148 -0.16 58.35 -3.24
C ALA A 148 -0.56 59.66 -2.53
N GLU A 149 -1.11 59.58 -1.32
CA GLU A 149 -1.41 60.76 -0.49
C GLU A 149 -0.13 61.58 -0.22
N PHE A 150 0.96 60.94 0.22
CA PHE A 150 2.25 61.61 0.40
C PHE A 150 2.78 62.26 -0.89
N GLN A 151 2.63 61.60 -2.04
CA GLN A 151 3.05 62.16 -3.33
C GLN A 151 2.21 63.39 -3.73
N THR A 152 0.90 63.38 -3.47
CA THR A 152 0.02 64.53 -3.76
C THR A 152 0.29 65.74 -2.86
N LEU A 153 0.74 65.52 -1.61
CA LEU A 153 1.16 66.58 -0.70
C LEU A 153 2.46 67.28 -1.16
N GLY A 154 3.18 66.69 -2.11
CA GLY A 154 4.45 67.18 -2.62
C GLY A 154 5.56 67.16 -1.56
N PRO A 155 6.76 67.69 -1.87
CA PRO A 155 7.78 67.89 -0.85
C PRO A 155 7.19 68.70 0.32
N LEU A 156 7.30 68.19 1.55
CA LEU A 156 6.71 68.85 2.72
C LEU A 156 7.37 70.21 2.97
N LEU A 157 8.66 70.35 2.66
CA LEU A 157 9.44 71.57 2.79
C LEU A 157 10.57 71.55 1.74
N PRO A 158 11.05 72.70 1.24
CA PRO A 158 12.16 72.75 0.30
C PRO A 158 13.43 72.12 0.88
N GLU A 159 14.28 71.62 -0.03
CA GLU A 159 15.61 71.16 0.32
C GLU A 159 16.53 72.36 0.65
N GLY A 160 17.56 72.14 1.48
CA GLY A 160 18.52 73.19 1.84
C GLY A 160 18.06 74.15 2.96
N LEU A 161 17.04 73.78 3.73
CA LEU A 161 16.72 74.37 5.04
C LEU A 161 17.61 73.75 6.12
N THR A 162 17.97 74.51 7.15
CA THR A 162 18.67 73.98 8.32
C THR A 162 17.76 73.02 9.11
N PRO A 163 18.32 72.03 9.85
CA PRO A 163 17.51 71.13 10.68
C PRO A 163 16.59 71.85 11.67
N ASN A 164 17.08 72.94 12.29
CA ASN A 164 16.28 73.72 13.23
C ASN A 164 15.15 74.47 12.55
N ALA A 165 15.40 75.17 11.44
CA ALA A 165 14.35 75.86 10.68
C ALA A 165 13.27 74.88 10.20
N ARG A 166 13.68 73.68 9.77
CA ARG A 166 12.77 72.61 9.38
C ARG A 166 11.91 72.15 10.55
N LYS A 167 12.49 72.00 11.74
CA LYS A 167 11.78 71.63 12.97
C LYS A 167 10.76 72.72 13.37
N SER A 168 11.17 73.99 13.42
CA SER A 168 10.29 75.12 13.76
C SER A 168 9.09 75.24 12.81
N LEU A 169 9.30 75.03 11.51
CA LEU A 169 8.21 75.04 10.52
C LEU A 169 7.23 73.88 10.70
N ILE A 170 7.72 72.69 11.04
CA ILE A 170 6.86 71.52 11.32
C ILE A 170 6.06 71.74 12.61
N GLU A 171 6.70 72.22 13.68
CA GLU A 171 6.05 72.49 14.96
C GLU A 171 4.98 73.59 14.85
N ALA A 172 5.21 74.59 13.99
CA ALA A 172 4.25 75.64 13.68
C ALA A 172 3.17 75.22 12.66
N GLY A 173 3.20 73.99 12.14
CA GLY A 173 2.20 73.47 11.22
C GLY A 173 2.34 73.94 9.76
N PHE A 174 3.46 74.59 9.39
CA PHE A 174 3.75 75.01 8.03
C PHE A 174 4.33 73.86 7.19
N VAL A 175 3.52 72.80 7.02
CA VAL A 175 3.91 71.61 6.29
C VAL A 175 3.24 71.59 4.92
N GLY A 176 4.04 71.55 3.86
CA GLY A 176 3.61 71.51 2.46
C GLY A 176 3.47 72.88 1.81
N LYS A 177 3.42 72.90 0.47
CA LYS A 177 3.32 74.14 -0.32
C LYS A 177 2.09 74.97 0.00
N GLN A 178 0.95 74.34 0.29
CA GLN A 178 -0.29 75.08 0.55
C GLN A 178 -0.27 75.84 1.88
N ALA A 179 0.28 75.25 2.95
CA ALA A 179 0.41 75.92 4.23
C ALA A 179 1.39 77.11 4.13
N LEU A 180 2.52 76.89 3.45
CA LEU A 180 3.50 77.94 3.19
C LEU A 180 2.96 79.07 2.31
N ALA A 181 2.17 78.78 1.27
CA ALA A 181 1.60 79.77 0.37
C ALA A 181 0.57 80.69 1.05
N ARG A 182 -0.03 80.25 2.16
CA ARG A 182 -0.98 81.02 2.97
C ARG A 182 -0.32 81.83 4.09
N ALA A 183 0.84 81.36 4.58
CA ALA A 183 1.61 82.07 5.59
C ALA A 183 2.12 83.40 5.05
N THR A 184 2.11 84.45 5.86
CA THR A 184 2.77 85.73 5.56
C THR A 184 4.28 85.65 5.85
N ASP A 185 5.06 86.54 5.22
CA ASP A 185 6.51 86.61 5.50
C ASP A 185 6.80 86.92 6.98
N GLU A 186 5.91 87.69 7.61
CA GLU A 186 6.05 88.07 9.01
C GLU A 186 5.81 86.87 9.93
N GLU A 187 4.73 86.11 9.70
CA GLU A 187 4.47 84.88 10.45
C GLU A 187 5.63 83.88 10.34
N LEU A 188 6.21 83.70 9.15
CA LEU A 188 7.37 82.82 8.97
C LEU A 188 8.61 83.32 9.72
N ARG A 189 8.84 84.64 9.79
CA ARG A 189 9.99 85.24 10.50
C ARG A 189 9.86 85.20 12.02
N THR A 190 8.65 85.03 12.56
CA THR A 190 8.45 84.88 14.00
C THR A 190 8.90 83.51 14.53
N LEU A 191 9.22 82.56 13.64
CA LEU A 191 9.67 81.23 14.00
C LEU A 191 11.18 81.21 14.26
N ASP A 192 11.58 80.49 15.31
CA ASP A 192 12.97 80.29 15.67
C ASP A 192 13.76 79.69 14.50
N ASP A 193 14.94 80.25 14.24
CA ASP A 193 15.87 79.85 13.17
C ASP A 193 15.33 80.00 11.72
N VAL A 194 14.20 80.69 11.51
CA VAL A 194 13.67 81.03 10.17
C VAL A 194 14.11 82.44 9.75
N GLY A 195 15.37 82.54 9.31
CA GLY A 195 15.94 83.81 8.83
C GLY A 195 15.45 84.25 7.43
N PRO A 196 15.80 85.48 6.99
CA PRO A 196 15.35 86.03 5.69
C PRO A 196 15.68 85.13 4.49
N GLY A 197 16.87 84.52 4.47
CA GLY A 197 17.27 83.59 3.41
C GLY A 197 16.47 82.29 3.40
N THR A 198 15.99 81.84 4.56
CA THR A 198 15.07 80.70 4.69
C THR A 198 13.71 81.06 4.10
N VAL A 199 13.18 82.24 4.42
CA VAL A 199 11.91 82.74 3.87
C VAL A 199 11.96 82.86 2.34
N THR A 200 13.05 83.38 1.77
CA THR A 200 13.22 83.44 0.31
C THR A 200 13.12 82.06 -0.33
N LYS A 201 13.80 81.05 0.22
CA LYS A 201 13.70 79.65 -0.27
C LYS A 201 12.29 79.07 -0.11
N LEU A 202 11.60 79.39 0.99
CA LEU A 202 10.20 78.98 1.19
C LEU A 202 9.27 79.61 0.15
N ARG A 203 9.52 80.85 -0.28
CA ARG A 203 8.72 81.54 -1.31
C ARG A 203 9.01 81.08 -2.73
N GLU A 204 10.25 80.74 -3.05
CA GLU A 204 10.58 80.06 -4.30
C GLU A 204 9.88 78.70 -4.38
N PHE A 205 9.79 78.01 -3.25
CA PHE A 205 9.13 76.72 -3.14
C PHE A 205 7.59 76.78 -3.18
N ALA A 206 7.02 77.80 -2.54
CA ALA A 206 5.59 78.03 -2.39
C ALA A 206 5.29 79.54 -2.48
N PRO A 207 5.03 80.07 -3.70
CA PRO A 207 4.68 81.47 -3.90
C PRO A 207 3.44 81.87 -3.09
N SER A 208 3.44 83.09 -2.55
CA SER A 208 2.28 83.66 -1.84
C SER A 208 1.04 83.65 -2.73
N ALA A 209 -0.10 83.21 -2.19
CA ALA A 209 -1.38 83.23 -2.88
C ALA A 209 -1.97 84.65 -3.02
N SER A 210 -1.40 85.64 -2.32
CA SER A 210 -1.82 87.04 -2.40
C SER A 210 -1.07 87.78 -3.51
N GLN A 211 -1.61 87.72 -4.73
CA GLN A 211 -1.54 88.79 -5.73
C GLN A 211 -2.95 89.17 -6.15
#